data_AF-A0A497TPE9-F1
#
_entry.id   AF-A0A497TPE9-F1
#
_cell.length_a   1.000
_cell.length_b   1.000
_cell.length_c   1.000
_cell.angle_alpha   90.00
_cell.angle_beta   90.00
_cell.angle_gamma   90.00
#
_symmetry.space_group_name_H-M   'P 1'
#
loop_
_entity.id
_entity.type
_entity.pdbx_description
1 polymer ?
#
loop_
_entity_poly.entity_id
_entity_poly.type
_entity_poly.pdbx_seq_one_letter_code
_entity_poly.pdbx_strand_id
1 'polypeptide(L)'
;MAVWISPSSPEFEGMARAAAEVPRQIANANTLFNVINTLLFIGFTGWFAKLAERIVPERKPAEGIIIEPKFLDEGVLRAPTVALQQVRLELGRVGAITLSMLQDIVPALRDGDRDRLDDIVRRNDQVDILDQEILNYLGKVRGGTLTEQESLEFQGLMMASDNLESLADIVGTDVVSLARKAIDLDSESGAETRKMLAEFYTTIVESVELTVQAIRDNDQRAAESVLMMKEKIRDQSELLLARKASRLTADDPDYLTLVRLEMSFVDQLRRIYTLAKRTAKVALPQVLAQRD
;
A
#
# COMPACT_ATOMS: atom_id res chain seq x y z
N MET A 1 22.53 11.20 49.35
CA MET A 1 21.62 10.14 48.84
C MET A 1 22.37 8.90 48.36
N ALA A 2 23.39 8.98 47.51
CA ALA A 2 24.14 7.79 47.03
C ALA A 2 24.84 6.96 48.14
N VAL A 3 25.27 7.61 49.23
CA VAL A 3 25.87 6.95 50.41
C VAL A 3 24.84 6.15 51.24
N TRP A 4 23.56 6.56 51.23
CA TRP A 4 22.50 5.93 52.03
C TRP A 4 21.87 4.70 51.36
N ILE A 5 21.99 4.57 50.03
CA ILE A 5 21.46 3.45 49.24
C ILE A 5 22.53 2.39 48.98
N SER A 6 23.80 2.69 49.26
CA SER A 6 24.91 1.77 49.04
C SER A 6 25.11 0.89 50.28
N PRO A 7 25.11 -0.45 50.17
CA PRO A 7 25.39 -1.35 51.28
C PRO A 7 26.77 -1.08 51.87
N SER A 8 26.85 -0.93 53.20
CA SER A 8 28.11 -0.76 53.92
C SER A 8 28.89 -2.06 53.97
N SER A 9 30.21 -1.99 53.84
CA SER A 9 31.11 -3.15 53.99
C SER A 9 31.88 -3.04 55.31
N PRO A 10 31.27 -3.44 56.44
CA PRO A 10 31.88 -3.30 57.77
C PRO A 10 33.09 -4.22 58.01
N GLU A 11 33.32 -5.19 57.10
CA GLU A 11 34.37 -6.20 57.15
C GLU A 11 35.76 -5.71 56.67
N PHE A 12 35.88 -4.47 56.21
CA PHE A 12 37.15 -3.85 55.79
C PHE A 12 37.42 -2.55 56.56
N GLU A 13 38.68 -2.26 56.87
CA GLU A 13 39.11 -1.01 57.54
C GLU A 13 40.00 -0.15 56.63
N GLY A 14 39.97 1.17 56.84
CA GLY A 14 40.85 2.13 56.17
C GLY A 14 40.71 2.18 54.64
N MET A 15 41.83 2.18 53.91
CA MET A 15 41.84 2.30 52.45
C MET A 15 41.13 1.14 51.73
N ALA A 16 41.08 -0.06 52.32
CA ALA A 16 40.41 -1.21 51.72
C ALA A 16 38.88 -1.02 51.65
N ARG A 17 38.29 -0.36 52.65
CA ARG A 17 36.88 -0.01 52.67
C ARG A 17 36.55 1.08 51.65
N ALA A 18 37.40 2.09 51.55
CA ALA A 18 37.26 3.15 50.55
C ALA A 18 37.33 2.58 49.12
N ALA A 19 38.23 1.63 48.84
CA ALA A 19 38.34 0.98 47.53
C ALA A 19 37.09 0.16 47.15
N ALA A 20 36.38 -0.43 48.13
CA ALA A 20 35.18 -1.24 47.89
C ALA A 20 33.88 -0.41 47.79
N GLU A 21 33.79 0.71 48.52
CA GLU A 21 32.58 1.53 48.62
C GLU A 21 32.56 2.70 47.62
N VAL A 22 33.69 3.36 47.36
CA VAL A 22 33.76 4.58 46.53
C VAL A 22 33.35 4.34 45.07
N PRO A 23 33.83 3.31 44.35
CA PRO A 23 33.43 3.06 42.96
C PRO A 23 31.92 2.82 42.82
N ARG A 24 31.31 2.14 43.80
CA ARG A 24 29.88 1.83 43.83
C ARG A 24 29.05 3.07 44.13
N GLN A 25 29.51 3.92 45.04
CA GLN A 25 28.87 5.21 45.34
C GLN A 25 28.92 6.14 44.11
N ILE A 26 30.01 6.14 43.36
CA ILE A 26 30.14 6.90 42.10
C ILE A 26 29.15 6.36 41.05
N ALA A 27 29.09 5.04 40.86
CA ALA A 27 28.14 4.42 39.93
C ALA A 27 26.68 4.73 40.29
N ASN A 28 26.31 4.56 41.56
CA ASN A 28 24.96 4.85 42.06
C ASN A 28 24.60 6.34 41.94
N ALA A 29 25.57 7.24 42.16
CA ALA A 29 25.36 8.68 41.96
C ALA A 29 25.07 9.01 40.49
N ASN A 30 25.79 8.41 39.54
CA ASN A 30 25.55 8.60 38.11
C ASN A 30 24.20 8.03 37.67
N THR A 31 23.83 6.83 38.13
CA THR A 31 22.51 6.26 37.85
C THR A 31 21.39 7.14 38.40
N LEU A 32 21.52 7.60 39.65
CA LEU A 32 20.53 8.48 40.27
C LEU A 32 20.44 9.82 39.55
N PHE A 33 21.57 10.41 39.15
CA PHE A 33 21.62 11.64 38.35
C PHE A 33 20.86 11.47 37.03
N ASN A 34 21.12 10.38 36.29
CA ASN A 34 20.43 10.10 35.03
C ASN A 34 18.94 9.84 35.23
N VAL A 35 18.53 9.09 36.25
CA VAL A 35 17.12 8.82 36.55
C VAL A 35 16.38 10.10 36.93
N ILE A 36 16.96 10.93 37.79
CA ILE A 36 16.38 12.22 38.18
C ILE A 36 16.27 13.13 36.96
N ASN A 37 17.32 13.23 36.14
CA ASN A 37 17.28 14.03 34.92
C ASN A 37 16.21 13.52 33.96
N THR A 38 16.10 12.21 33.74
CA THR A 38 15.08 11.63 32.88
C THR A 38 13.67 11.94 33.40
N LEU A 39 13.40 11.76 34.70
CA LEU A 39 12.10 12.10 35.30
C LEU A 39 11.77 13.59 35.17
N LEU A 40 12.79 14.46 35.32
CA LEU A 40 12.64 15.90 35.14
C LEU A 40 12.36 16.25 33.68
N PHE A 41 13.17 15.74 32.73
CA PHE A 41 13.05 16.01 31.30
C PHE A 41 11.78 15.46 30.66
N ILE A 42 11.23 14.34 31.16
CA ILE A 42 9.94 13.82 30.70
C ILE A 42 8.83 14.88 30.84
N GLY A 43 8.82 15.65 31.94
CA GLY A 43 7.85 16.74 32.14
C GLY A 43 7.98 17.90 31.15
N PHE A 44 9.14 18.05 30.50
CA PHE A 44 9.41 19.09 29.49
C PHE A 44 9.28 18.59 28.06
N THR A 45 8.97 17.30 27.82
CA THR A 45 8.83 16.72 26.47
C THR A 45 7.83 17.48 25.61
N GLY A 46 6.68 17.87 26.17
CA GLY A 46 5.68 18.68 25.44
C GLY A 46 6.18 20.08 25.06
N TRP A 47 7.08 20.68 25.86
CA TRP A 47 7.70 21.95 25.51
C TRP A 47 8.74 21.77 24.39
N PHE A 48 9.54 20.70 24.44
CA PHE A 48 10.45 20.37 23.34
C PHE A 48 9.70 20.04 22.05
N ALA A 49 8.57 19.34 22.12
CA ALA A 49 7.72 19.07 20.96
C ALA A 49 7.21 20.38 20.34
N LYS A 50 6.64 21.28 21.14
CA LYS A 50 6.20 22.61 20.66
C LYS A 50 7.34 23.47 20.13
N LEU A 51 8.52 23.38 20.73
CA LEU A 51 9.71 24.10 20.26
C LEU A 51 10.20 23.52 18.92
N ALA A 52 10.17 22.19 18.76
CA ALA A 52 10.50 21.51 17.53
C ALA A 52 9.51 21.86 16.40
N GLU A 53 8.20 21.84 16.67
CA GLU A 53 7.14 22.29 15.75
C GLU A 53 7.31 23.77 15.36
N ARG A 54 7.81 24.61 16.28
CA ARG A 54 8.05 26.03 16.02
C ARG A 54 9.33 26.29 15.21
N ILE A 55 10.38 25.50 15.42
CA ILE A 55 11.65 25.59 14.70
C ILE A 55 11.54 24.95 13.32
N VAL A 56 10.74 23.88 13.20
CA VAL A 56 10.45 23.15 11.97
C VAL A 56 8.94 23.27 11.71
N PRO A 57 8.46 24.44 11.25
CA PRO A 57 7.05 24.60 10.91
C PRO A 57 6.67 23.59 9.81
N GLU A 58 5.51 22.95 9.97
CA GLU A 58 4.93 22.11 8.92
C GLU A 58 4.87 22.92 7.62
N ARG A 59 5.48 22.39 6.56
CA ARG A 59 5.31 22.95 5.22
C ARG A 59 3.85 22.75 4.86
N LYS A 60 3.10 23.85 4.80
CA LYS A 60 1.78 23.81 4.16
C LYS A 60 1.99 23.28 2.74
N PRO A 61 1.20 22.31 2.27
CA PRO A 61 1.26 21.89 0.87
C PRO A 61 1.09 23.14 0.00
N ALA A 62 1.91 23.27 -1.04
CA ALA A 62 1.82 24.42 -1.92
C ALA A 62 0.43 24.45 -2.57
N GLU A 63 -0.14 25.65 -2.77
CA GLU A 63 -1.44 25.80 -3.43
C GLU A 63 -1.42 25.09 -4.80
N GLY A 64 -2.34 24.15 -5.00
CA GLY A 64 -2.45 23.35 -6.22
C GLY A 64 -1.84 21.94 -6.15
N ILE A 65 -1.17 21.57 -5.05
CA ILE A 65 -0.70 20.19 -4.86
C ILE A 65 -1.85 19.32 -4.34
N ILE A 66 -2.33 18.42 -5.20
CA ILE A 66 -3.43 17.50 -4.89
C ILE A 66 -2.95 16.36 -3.98
N ILE A 67 -1.68 15.96 -4.11
CA ILE A 67 -1.05 14.90 -3.30
C ILE A 67 0.48 15.03 -3.30
N GLU A 68 1.13 14.70 -2.18
CA GLU A 68 2.61 14.61 -2.07
C GLU A 68 3.04 13.22 -1.58
N PRO A 69 4.25 12.75 -1.93
CA PRO A 69 4.84 11.55 -1.33
C PRO A 69 4.94 11.69 0.19
N LYS A 70 4.65 10.61 0.91
CA LYS A 70 4.67 10.60 2.38
C LYS A 70 5.94 9.94 2.91
N PHE A 71 6.45 8.94 2.19
CA PHE A 71 7.55 8.11 2.66
C PHE A 71 8.87 8.41 1.97
N LEU A 72 8.86 9.01 0.79
CA LEU A 72 10.06 9.23 -0.03
C LEU A 72 10.93 10.36 0.54
N ASP A 73 11.97 10.01 1.30
CA ASP A 73 12.94 10.94 1.89
C ASP A 73 14.28 10.89 1.13
N GLU A 74 14.70 12.03 0.57
CA GLU A 74 15.98 12.14 -0.13
C GLU A 74 17.19 11.94 0.81
N GLY A 75 17.03 12.18 2.11
CA GLY A 75 18.08 12.02 3.12
C GLY A 75 18.60 10.60 3.26
N VAL A 76 17.81 9.59 2.90
CA VAL A 76 18.19 8.17 3.00
C VAL A 76 18.68 7.56 1.70
N LEU A 77 18.85 8.34 0.62
CA LEU A 77 19.32 7.85 -0.68
C LEU A 77 20.71 7.18 -0.62
N ARG A 78 21.52 7.52 0.40
CA ARG A 78 22.83 6.88 0.66
C ARG A 78 22.74 5.49 1.29
N ALA A 79 21.55 5.07 1.70
CA ALA A 79 21.24 3.76 2.25
C ALA A 79 20.18 3.08 1.35
N PRO A 80 20.59 2.44 0.24
CA PRO A 80 19.65 1.97 -0.80
C PRO A 80 18.60 1.00 -0.27
N THR A 81 18.96 0.08 0.62
CA THR A 81 17.99 -0.81 1.29
C THR A 81 16.86 -0.02 1.99
N VAL A 82 17.17 1.08 2.67
CA VAL A 82 16.15 1.92 3.36
C VAL A 82 15.33 2.71 2.34
N ALA A 83 15.97 3.24 1.31
CA ALA A 83 15.31 3.96 0.23
C ALA A 83 14.31 3.07 -0.54
N LEU A 84 14.67 1.82 -0.83
CA LEU A 84 13.78 0.84 -1.47
C LEU A 84 12.60 0.48 -0.55
N GLN A 85 12.82 0.38 0.76
CA GLN A 85 11.72 0.18 1.71
C GLN A 85 10.74 1.38 1.73
N GLN A 86 11.23 2.61 1.57
CA GLN A 86 10.34 3.78 1.46
C GLN A 86 9.50 3.75 0.18
N VAL A 87 10.09 3.34 -0.94
CA VAL A 87 9.35 3.11 -2.19
C VAL A 87 8.25 2.08 -1.99
N ARG A 88 8.53 0.97 -1.30
CA ARG A 88 7.52 -0.06 -0.99
C ARG A 88 6.35 0.49 -0.19
N LEU A 89 6.60 1.35 0.80
CA LEU A 89 5.55 1.99 1.58
C LEU A 89 4.71 2.95 0.73
N GLU A 90 5.34 3.70 -0.17
CA GLU A 90 4.64 4.60 -1.09
C GLU A 90 3.81 3.82 -2.12
N LEU A 91 4.33 2.72 -2.67
CA LEU A 91 3.55 1.80 -3.51
C LEU A 91 2.37 1.19 -2.76
N GLY A 92 2.53 0.86 -1.47
CA GLY A 92 1.42 0.43 -0.62
C GLY A 92 0.33 1.49 -0.49
N ARG A 93 0.70 2.77 -0.48
CA ARG A 93 -0.26 3.89 -0.48
C ARG A 93 -0.93 4.06 -1.83
N VAL A 94 -0.19 3.98 -2.95
CA VAL A 94 -0.77 3.95 -4.30
C VAL A 94 -1.81 2.83 -4.40
N GLY A 95 -1.42 1.62 -4.02
CA GLY A 95 -2.31 0.46 -4.02
C GLY A 95 -3.57 0.64 -3.15
N ALA A 96 -3.45 1.29 -1.98
CA ALA A 96 -4.60 1.59 -1.14
C ALA A 96 -5.57 2.61 -1.79
N ILE A 97 -5.04 3.62 -2.48
CA ILE A 97 -5.86 4.57 -3.25
C ILE A 97 -6.59 3.82 -4.36
N THR A 98 -5.89 3.00 -5.14
CA THR A 98 -6.49 2.19 -6.21
C THR A 98 -7.54 1.20 -5.71
N LEU A 99 -7.31 0.58 -4.54
CA LEU A 99 -8.30 -0.28 -3.91
C LEU A 99 -9.57 0.49 -3.53
N SER A 100 -9.43 1.70 -3.00
CA SER A 100 -10.58 2.56 -2.67
C SER A 100 -11.35 2.98 -3.92
N MET A 101 -10.65 3.25 -5.03
CA MET A 101 -11.27 3.55 -6.33
C MET A 101 -12.13 2.38 -6.81
N LEU A 102 -11.62 1.15 -6.72
CA LEU A 102 -12.40 -0.06 -7.00
C LEU A 102 -13.62 -0.14 -6.08
N GLN A 103 -13.44 -0.09 -4.77
CA GLN A 103 -14.53 -0.25 -3.80
C GLN A 103 -15.70 0.75 -4.02
N ASP A 104 -15.45 1.91 -4.63
CA ASP A 104 -16.46 2.91 -4.96
C ASP A 104 -17.23 2.68 -6.28
N ILE A 105 -16.78 1.77 -7.16
CA ILE A 105 -17.46 1.48 -8.44
C ILE A 105 -18.85 0.90 -8.22
N VAL A 106 -18.99 -0.11 -7.34
CA VAL A 106 -20.28 -0.76 -7.10
C VAL A 106 -21.29 0.18 -6.44
N PRO A 107 -20.93 0.96 -5.39
CA PRO A 107 -21.80 2.03 -4.89
C PRO A 107 -22.21 3.03 -5.96
N ALA A 108 -21.27 3.49 -6.80
CA ALA A 108 -21.57 4.43 -7.88
C ALA A 108 -22.60 3.88 -8.87
N LEU A 109 -22.42 2.62 -9.29
CA LEU A 109 -23.35 1.93 -10.18
C LEU A 109 -24.74 1.74 -9.54
N ARG A 110 -24.77 1.33 -8.27
CA ARG A 110 -26.02 1.08 -7.53
C ARG A 110 -26.84 2.35 -7.37
N ASP A 111 -26.18 3.46 -7.06
CA ASP A 111 -26.83 4.72 -6.71
C ASP A 111 -26.98 5.66 -7.93
N GLY A 112 -26.43 5.29 -9.10
CA GLY A 112 -26.39 6.16 -10.29
C GLY A 112 -25.52 7.41 -10.10
N ASP A 113 -24.56 7.35 -9.16
CA ASP A 113 -23.80 8.48 -8.64
C ASP A 113 -22.60 8.80 -9.55
N ARG A 114 -22.82 9.74 -10.49
CA ARG A 114 -21.77 10.21 -11.41
C ARG A 114 -20.69 11.04 -10.71
N ASP A 115 -21.03 11.73 -9.62
CA ASP A 115 -20.05 12.54 -8.87
C ASP A 115 -19.03 11.62 -8.19
N ARG A 116 -19.47 10.45 -7.71
CA ARG A 116 -18.57 9.40 -7.22
C ARG A 116 -17.67 8.83 -8.32
N LEU A 117 -18.17 8.67 -9.54
CA LEU A 117 -17.33 8.28 -10.68
C LEU A 117 -16.30 9.36 -11.03
N ASP A 118 -16.66 10.64 -10.94
CA ASP A 118 -15.72 11.75 -11.11
C ASP A 118 -14.67 11.79 -9.98
N ASP A 119 -15.03 11.38 -8.76
CA ASP A 119 -14.07 11.24 -7.65
C ASP A 119 -13.04 10.13 -7.89
N ILE A 120 -13.47 9.02 -8.48
CA ILE A 120 -12.56 7.95 -8.90
C ILE A 120 -11.54 8.47 -9.93
N VAL A 121 -11.98 9.28 -10.90
CA VAL A 121 -11.06 9.91 -11.88
C VAL A 121 -10.05 10.82 -11.18
N ARG A 122 -10.50 11.67 -10.25
CA ARG A 122 -9.58 12.55 -9.48
C ARG A 122 -8.56 11.78 -8.65
N ARG A 123 -8.94 10.62 -8.09
CA ARG A 123 -8.00 9.75 -7.36
C ARG A 123 -7.04 9.02 -8.31
N ASN A 124 -7.42 8.77 -9.56
CA ASN A 124 -6.48 8.31 -10.58
C ASN A 124 -5.38 9.36 -10.83
N ASP A 125 -5.76 10.64 -10.97
CA ASP A 125 -4.77 11.73 -11.13
C ASP A 125 -3.78 11.78 -9.94
N GLN A 126 -4.24 11.46 -8.73
CA GLN A 126 -3.37 11.34 -7.56
C GLN A 126 -2.39 10.17 -7.66
N VAL A 127 -2.83 9.03 -8.19
CA VAL A 127 -1.96 7.88 -8.44
C VAL A 127 -0.88 8.24 -9.46
N ASP A 128 -1.24 8.92 -10.55
CA ASP A 128 -0.28 9.34 -11.59
C ASP A 128 0.81 10.27 -11.02
N ILE A 129 0.43 11.23 -10.16
CA ILE A 129 1.37 12.11 -9.48
C ILE A 129 2.32 11.30 -8.57
N LEU A 130 1.78 10.37 -7.78
CA LEU A 130 2.61 9.54 -6.89
C LEU A 130 3.55 8.61 -7.66
N ASP A 131 3.09 8.03 -8.78
CA ASP A 131 3.92 7.17 -9.62
C ASP A 131 5.11 7.95 -10.20
N GLN A 132 4.89 9.16 -10.70
CA GLN A 132 5.97 10.03 -11.18
C GLN A 132 7.01 10.31 -10.09
N GLU A 133 6.57 10.60 -8.86
CA GLU A 133 7.47 10.82 -7.73
C GLU A 133 8.23 9.55 -7.33
N ILE A 134 7.58 8.38 -7.36
CA ILE A 134 8.21 7.08 -7.12
C ILE A 134 9.28 6.80 -8.17
N LEU A 135 8.98 6.99 -9.46
CA LEU A 135 9.92 6.78 -10.56
C LEU A 135 11.11 7.75 -10.48
N ASN A 136 10.86 9.02 -10.16
CA ASN A 136 11.91 10.02 -9.92
C ASN A 136 12.82 9.60 -8.76
N TYR A 137 12.24 9.12 -7.66
CA TYR A 137 12.99 8.66 -6.49
C TYR A 137 13.80 7.38 -6.79
N LEU A 138 13.21 6.40 -7.47
CA LEU A 138 13.90 5.20 -7.95
C LEU A 138 15.05 5.55 -8.89
N GLY A 139 14.87 6.54 -9.78
CA GLY A 139 15.94 7.08 -10.63
C GLY A 139 17.15 7.58 -9.82
N LYS A 140 16.90 8.27 -8.69
CA LYS A 140 17.95 8.72 -7.76
C LYS A 140 18.63 7.55 -7.05
N VAL A 141 17.86 6.57 -6.59
CA VAL A 141 18.41 5.33 -5.97
C VAL A 141 19.32 4.59 -6.95
N ARG A 142 18.93 4.49 -8.21
CA ARG A 142 19.71 3.83 -9.27
C ARG A 142 21.03 4.53 -9.59
N GLY A 143 21.14 5.84 -9.31
CA GLY A 143 22.39 6.59 -9.45
C GLY A 143 23.48 6.20 -8.45
N GLY A 144 23.13 5.48 -7.38
CA GLY A 144 24.06 4.94 -6.39
C GLY A 144 24.57 3.52 -6.73
N THR A 145 25.49 3.01 -5.91
CA THR A 145 25.94 1.61 -6.00
C THR A 145 24.92 0.70 -5.31
N LEU A 146 24.38 -0.27 -6.05
CA LEU A 146 23.48 -1.30 -5.53
C LEU A 146 24.19 -2.65 -5.47
N THR A 147 23.93 -3.42 -4.42
CA THR A 147 24.22 -4.85 -4.41
C THR A 147 23.34 -5.60 -5.41
N GLU A 148 23.64 -6.89 -5.64
CA GLU A 148 22.80 -7.75 -6.50
C GLU A 148 21.38 -7.88 -5.93
N GLN A 149 21.26 -8.09 -4.62
CA GLN A 149 19.96 -8.19 -3.95
C GLN A 149 19.16 -6.88 -4.04
N GLU A 150 19.80 -5.74 -3.81
CA GLU A 150 19.15 -4.43 -3.96
C GLU A 150 18.78 -4.13 -5.41
N SER A 151 19.58 -4.57 -6.39
CA SER A 151 19.25 -4.43 -7.82
C SER A 151 18.02 -5.25 -8.21
N LEU A 152 17.85 -6.42 -7.62
CA LEU A 152 16.67 -7.27 -7.83
C LEU A 152 15.43 -6.68 -7.17
N GLU A 153 15.55 -6.19 -5.94
CA GLU A 153 14.45 -5.49 -5.26
C GLU A 153 14.05 -4.22 -6.03
N PHE A 154 15.02 -3.42 -6.47
CA PHE A 154 14.78 -2.27 -7.34
C PHE A 154 13.98 -2.63 -8.59
N GLN A 155 14.35 -3.70 -9.31
CA GLN A 155 13.62 -4.16 -10.49
C GLN A 155 12.19 -4.60 -10.14
N GLY A 156 12.03 -5.31 -9.02
CA GLY A 156 10.71 -5.72 -8.53
C GLY A 156 9.82 -4.52 -8.21
N LEU A 157 10.33 -3.50 -7.52
CA LEU A 157 9.58 -2.30 -7.17
C LEU A 157 9.25 -1.45 -8.41
N MET A 158 10.16 -1.35 -9.38
CA MET A 158 9.87 -0.73 -10.69
C MET A 158 8.71 -1.43 -11.40
N MET A 159 8.73 -2.77 -11.46
CA MET A 159 7.63 -3.53 -12.05
C MET A 159 6.32 -3.36 -11.26
N ALA A 160 6.39 -3.29 -9.93
CA ALA A 160 5.21 -3.06 -9.10
C ALA A 160 4.61 -1.67 -9.34
N SER A 161 5.43 -0.63 -9.52
CA SER A 161 4.98 0.72 -9.87
C SER A 161 4.19 0.72 -11.18
N ASP A 162 4.80 0.21 -12.25
CA ASP A 162 4.20 0.12 -13.59
C ASP A 162 2.88 -0.67 -13.58
N ASN A 163 2.85 -1.84 -12.93
CA ASN A 163 1.62 -2.63 -12.87
C ASN A 163 0.53 -1.98 -12.01
N LEU A 164 0.87 -1.23 -10.94
CA LEU A 164 -0.11 -0.55 -10.08
C LEU A 164 -0.69 0.70 -10.75
N GLU A 165 0.14 1.48 -11.46
CA GLU A 165 -0.31 2.60 -12.29
C GLU A 165 -1.28 2.09 -13.36
N SER A 166 -0.89 1.05 -14.10
CA SER A 166 -1.75 0.49 -15.16
C SER A 166 -3.05 -0.11 -14.59
N LEU A 167 -3.01 -0.61 -13.34
CA LEU A 167 -4.20 -1.09 -12.66
C LEU A 167 -5.12 0.08 -12.30
N ALA A 168 -4.55 1.17 -11.77
CA ALA A 168 -5.28 2.39 -11.45
C ALA A 168 -5.90 3.00 -12.71
N ASP A 169 -5.16 3.10 -13.81
CA ASP A 169 -5.66 3.60 -15.09
C ASP A 169 -6.88 2.80 -15.56
N ILE A 170 -6.81 1.46 -15.59
CA ILE A 170 -7.96 0.63 -15.97
C ILE A 170 -9.18 0.96 -15.10
N VAL A 171 -9.00 1.21 -13.81
CA VAL A 171 -10.10 1.57 -12.91
C VAL A 171 -10.62 2.97 -13.20
N GLY A 172 -9.72 3.95 -13.30
CA GLY A 172 -10.01 5.38 -13.47
C GLY A 172 -10.56 5.74 -14.85
N THR A 173 -10.23 4.96 -15.88
CA THR A 173 -10.62 5.23 -17.28
C THR A 173 -11.61 4.19 -17.81
N ASP A 174 -11.16 2.95 -18.00
CA ASP A 174 -11.94 1.89 -18.65
C ASP A 174 -13.18 1.50 -17.83
N VAL A 175 -13.00 1.18 -16.54
CA VAL A 175 -14.08 0.74 -15.66
C VAL A 175 -15.06 1.89 -15.38
N VAL A 176 -14.57 3.11 -15.12
CA VAL A 176 -15.43 4.30 -14.98
C VAL A 176 -16.25 4.56 -16.26
N SER A 177 -15.63 4.46 -17.44
CA SER A 177 -16.33 4.63 -18.73
C SER A 177 -17.45 3.60 -18.92
N LEU A 178 -17.17 2.34 -18.59
CA LEU A 178 -18.18 1.27 -18.60
C LEU A 178 -19.27 1.53 -17.56
N ALA A 179 -18.92 2.04 -16.38
CA ALA A 179 -19.88 2.34 -15.33
C ALA A 179 -20.84 3.47 -15.73
N ARG A 180 -20.34 4.54 -16.36
CA ARG A 180 -21.19 5.61 -16.91
C ARG A 180 -22.18 5.07 -17.95
N LYS A 181 -21.70 4.23 -18.88
CA LYS A 181 -22.55 3.58 -19.88
C LYS A 181 -23.59 2.66 -19.25
N ALA A 182 -23.27 2.00 -18.15
CA ALA A 182 -24.21 1.14 -17.42
C ALA A 182 -25.31 1.96 -16.75
N ILE A 183 -24.99 3.12 -16.19
CA ILE A 183 -25.97 4.04 -15.58
C ILE A 183 -26.95 4.57 -16.64
N ASP A 184 -26.48 4.78 -17.87
CA ASP A 184 -27.28 5.33 -18.98
C ASP A 184 -28.13 4.28 -19.71
N LEU A 185 -27.99 3.00 -19.35
CA LEU A 185 -28.65 1.91 -20.04
C LEU A 185 -30.00 1.58 -19.37
N ASP A 186 -31.09 1.64 -20.15
CA ASP A 186 -32.44 1.30 -19.66
C ASP A 186 -32.65 -0.21 -19.43
N SER A 187 -31.72 -1.05 -19.93
CA SER A 187 -31.79 -2.50 -19.84
C SER A 187 -31.09 -3.06 -18.61
N GLU A 188 -31.79 -3.88 -17.84
CA GLU A 188 -31.23 -4.53 -16.66
C GLU A 188 -30.79 -5.98 -16.90
N SER A 189 -29.64 -6.35 -16.34
CA SER A 189 -29.20 -7.74 -16.25
C SER A 189 -30.13 -8.55 -15.35
N GLY A 190 -30.50 -9.77 -15.74
CA GLY A 190 -31.26 -10.67 -14.87
C GLY A 190 -30.56 -10.94 -13.53
N ALA A 191 -31.33 -11.15 -12.47
CA ALA A 191 -30.85 -11.25 -11.08
C ALA A 191 -29.66 -12.21 -10.89
N GLU A 192 -29.72 -13.40 -11.50
CA GLU A 192 -28.62 -14.38 -11.44
C GLU A 192 -27.32 -13.87 -12.08
N THR A 193 -27.40 -13.17 -13.21
CA THR A 193 -26.22 -12.58 -13.84
C THR A 193 -25.63 -11.48 -12.97
N ARG A 194 -26.48 -10.62 -12.37
CA ARG A 194 -26.02 -9.59 -11.43
C ARG A 194 -25.30 -10.20 -10.25
N LYS A 195 -25.81 -11.30 -9.70
CA LYS A 195 -25.17 -12.05 -8.63
C LYS A 195 -23.78 -12.57 -9.05
N MET A 196 -23.69 -13.23 -10.20
CA MET A 196 -22.40 -13.73 -10.72
C MET A 196 -21.39 -12.59 -10.97
N LEU A 197 -21.84 -11.46 -11.51
CA LEU A 197 -20.98 -10.28 -11.71
C LEU A 197 -20.50 -9.70 -10.38
N ALA A 198 -21.38 -9.60 -9.38
CA ALA A 198 -21.02 -9.11 -8.05
C ALA A 198 -20.03 -10.05 -7.33
N GLU A 199 -20.22 -11.38 -7.44
CA GLU A 199 -19.30 -12.38 -6.90
C GLU A 199 -17.94 -12.32 -7.61
N PHE A 200 -17.94 -12.16 -8.93
CA PHE A 200 -16.70 -12.01 -9.69
C PHE A 200 -15.97 -10.72 -9.30
N TYR A 201 -16.68 -9.60 -9.25
CA TYR A 201 -16.16 -8.31 -8.82
C TYR A 201 -15.54 -8.37 -7.41
N THR A 202 -16.22 -9.03 -6.47
CA THR A 202 -15.73 -9.21 -5.10
C THR A 202 -14.43 -9.99 -5.06
N THR A 203 -14.30 -11.07 -5.84
CA THR A 203 -13.04 -11.82 -5.96
C THR A 203 -11.91 -10.93 -6.50
N ILE A 204 -12.19 -10.01 -7.42
CA ILE A 204 -11.18 -9.11 -7.98
C ILE A 204 -10.73 -8.08 -6.94
N VAL A 205 -11.67 -7.47 -6.20
CA VAL A 205 -11.34 -6.54 -5.11
C VAL A 205 -10.48 -7.22 -4.05
N GLU A 206 -10.85 -8.44 -3.62
CA GLU A 206 -10.07 -9.25 -2.68
C GLU A 206 -8.65 -9.52 -3.21
N SER A 207 -8.50 -9.80 -4.51
CA SER A 207 -7.17 -10.03 -5.10
C SER A 207 -6.31 -8.77 -5.08
N VAL A 208 -6.89 -7.59 -5.30
CA VAL A 208 -6.16 -6.32 -5.23
C VAL A 208 -5.79 -6.01 -3.78
N GLU A 209 -6.69 -6.20 -2.83
CA GLU A 209 -6.41 -6.01 -1.40
C GLU A 209 -5.23 -6.86 -0.93
N LEU A 210 -5.22 -8.16 -1.29
CA LEU A 210 -4.11 -9.06 -0.99
C LEU A 210 -2.81 -8.64 -1.70
N THR A 211 -2.88 -8.14 -2.94
CA THR A 211 -1.70 -7.58 -3.63
C THR A 211 -1.13 -6.37 -2.90
N VAL A 212 -1.97 -5.46 -2.41
CA VAL A 212 -1.53 -4.28 -1.65
C VAL A 212 -0.83 -4.69 -0.36
N GLN A 213 -1.41 -5.65 0.37
CA GLN A 213 -0.79 -6.25 1.56
C GLN A 213 0.55 -6.90 1.22
N ALA A 214 0.59 -7.72 0.17
CA ALA A 214 1.80 -8.42 -0.28
C ALA A 214 2.95 -7.45 -0.57
N ILE A 215 2.70 -6.34 -1.27
CA ILE A 215 3.73 -5.34 -1.56
C ILE A 215 4.13 -4.60 -0.28
N ARG A 216 3.18 -3.95 0.39
CA ARG A 216 3.44 -3.02 1.50
C ARG A 216 4.19 -3.72 2.64
N ASP A 217 3.72 -4.91 3.00
CA ASP A 217 4.22 -5.65 4.16
C ASP A 217 5.26 -6.71 3.78
N ASN A 218 5.60 -6.81 2.48
CA ASN A 218 6.42 -7.87 1.91
C ASN A 218 5.89 -9.27 2.30
N ASP A 219 4.57 -9.44 2.26
CA ASP A 219 3.87 -10.63 2.74
C ASP A 219 3.76 -11.69 1.64
N GLN A 220 4.62 -12.71 1.75
CA GLN A 220 4.65 -13.85 0.83
C GLN A 220 3.33 -14.63 0.82
N ARG A 221 2.64 -14.78 1.96
CA ARG A 221 1.39 -15.56 2.03
C ARG A 221 0.26 -14.82 1.35
N ALA A 222 0.21 -13.50 1.47
CA ALA A 222 -0.73 -12.68 0.72
C ALA A 222 -0.48 -12.83 -0.79
N ALA A 223 0.79 -12.80 -1.22
CA ALA A 223 1.15 -13.02 -2.63
C ALA A 223 0.74 -14.41 -3.14
N GLU A 224 1.04 -15.47 -2.40
CA GLU A 224 0.61 -16.83 -2.72
C GLU A 224 -0.91 -16.94 -2.85
N SER A 225 -1.64 -16.28 -1.94
CA SER A 225 -3.11 -16.26 -1.97
C SER A 225 -3.63 -15.62 -3.26
N VAL A 226 -3.06 -14.50 -3.72
CA VAL A 226 -3.40 -13.88 -5.02
C VAL A 226 -3.20 -14.88 -6.16
N LEU A 227 -2.07 -15.59 -6.18
CA LEU A 227 -1.77 -16.57 -7.23
C LEU A 227 -2.78 -17.73 -7.25
N MET A 228 -3.22 -18.19 -6.08
CA MET A 228 -4.21 -19.28 -5.94
C MET A 228 -5.60 -18.88 -6.43
N MET A 229 -5.92 -17.58 -6.54
CA MET A 229 -7.20 -17.09 -7.08
C MET A 229 -7.33 -17.29 -8.60
N LYS A 230 -6.26 -17.67 -9.31
CA LYS A 230 -6.22 -17.84 -10.79
C LYS A 230 -7.33 -18.76 -11.28
N GLU A 231 -7.53 -19.91 -10.64
CA GLU A 231 -8.54 -20.89 -11.05
C GLU A 231 -9.95 -20.36 -10.78
N LYS A 232 -10.21 -19.85 -9.56
CA LYS A 232 -11.50 -19.26 -9.20
C LYS A 232 -11.93 -18.14 -10.17
N ILE A 233 -11.03 -17.22 -10.51
CA ILE A 233 -11.29 -16.10 -11.42
C ILE A 233 -11.55 -16.60 -12.85
N ARG A 234 -10.79 -17.59 -13.32
CA ARG A 234 -11.03 -18.21 -14.63
C ARG A 234 -12.43 -18.83 -14.67
N ASP A 235 -12.76 -19.65 -13.68
CA ASP A 235 -14.00 -20.42 -13.65
C ASP A 235 -15.22 -19.48 -13.54
N GLN A 236 -15.14 -18.40 -12.73
CA GLN A 236 -16.17 -17.37 -12.66
C GLN A 236 -16.37 -16.64 -14.01
N SER A 237 -15.28 -16.30 -14.70
CA SER A 237 -15.34 -15.66 -16.02
C SER A 237 -15.94 -16.58 -17.08
N GLU A 238 -15.58 -17.87 -17.08
CA GLU A 238 -16.10 -18.85 -18.04
C GLU A 238 -17.60 -19.11 -17.82
N LEU A 239 -18.05 -19.17 -16.56
CA LEU A 239 -19.46 -19.32 -16.22
C LEU A 239 -20.30 -18.11 -16.69
N LEU A 240 -19.78 -16.89 -16.50
CA LEU A 240 -20.42 -15.67 -17.00
C LEU A 240 -20.55 -15.69 -18.52
N LEU A 241 -19.49 -16.05 -19.24
CA LEU A 241 -19.49 -16.18 -20.69
C LEU A 241 -20.49 -17.24 -21.18
N ALA A 242 -20.48 -18.44 -20.59
CA ALA A 242 -21.38 -19.53 -20.97
C ALA A 242 -22.86 -19.15 -20.77
N ARG A 243 -23.17 -18.43 -19.69
CA ARG A 243 -24.51 -17.91 -19.43
C ARG A 243 -24.94 -16.86 -20.44
N LYS A 244 -24.03 -15.98 -20.85
CA LYS A 244 -24.33 -14.95 -21.85
C LYS A 244 -24.54 -15.56 -23.23
N ALA A 245 -23.70 -16.51 -23.62
CA ALA A 245 -23.80 -17.23 -24.88
C ALA A 245 -25.12 -18.01 -25.00
N SER A 246 -25.58 -18.69 -23.95
CA SER A 246 -26.83 -19.49 -24.00
C SER A 246 -28.11 -18.66 -24.11
N ARG A 247 -28.03 -17.36 -23.83
CA ARG A 247 -29.18 -16.43 -23.86
C ARG A 247 -29.07 -15.41 -25.00
N LEU A 248 -28.05 -15.51 -25.84
CA LEU A 248 -27.83 -14.60 -26.96
C LEU A 248 -28.78 -14.96 -28.11
N THR A 249 -29.84 -14.17 -28.28
CA THR A 249 -30.75 -14.23 -29.42
C THR A 249 -30.60 -12.97 -30.27
N ALA A 250 -30.63 -13.11 -31.60
CA ALA A 250 -30.37 -12.01 -32.55
C ALA A 250 -31.48 -10.94 -32.59
N ASP A 251 -32.63 -11.21 -31.96
CA ASP A 251 -33.85 -10.40 -32.10
C ASP A 251 -34.02 -9.30 -31.04
N ASP A 252 -33.03 -9.10 -30.15
CA ASP A 252 -33.07 -8.07 -29.09
C ASP A 252 -31.80 -7.19 -29.10
N PRO A 253 -31.82 -6.04 -29.81
CA PRO A 253 -30.70 -5.11 -29.91
C PRO A 253 -30.28 -4.49 -28.56
N ASP A 254 -31.22 -4.26 -27.65
CA ASP A 254 -30.96 -3.66 -26.35
C ASP A 254 -30.26 -4.66 -25.43
N TYR A 255 -30.68 -5.93 -25.48
CA TYR A 255 -29.99 -7.02 -24.82
C TYR A 255 -28.56 -7.24 -25.36
N LEU A 256 -28.33 -7.09 -26.66
CA LEU A 256 -26.99 -7.20 -27.23
C LEU A 256 -26.05 -6.10 -26.71
N THR A 257 -26.56 -4.88 -26.53
CA THR A 257 -25.79 -3.77 -25.95
C THR A 257 -25.41 -4.06 -24.50
N LEU A 258 -26.36 -4.55 -23.70
CA LEU A 258 -26.11 -4.96 -22.32
C LEU A 258 -25.04 -6.05 -22.23
N VAL A 259 -25.16 -7.11 -23.05
CA VAL A 259 -24.20 -8.22 -23.07
C VAL A 259 -22.79 -7.73 -23.41
N ARG A 260 -22.64 -6.85 -24.41
CA ARG A 260 -21.32 -6.28 -24.78
C ARG A 260 -20.71 -5.48 -23.64
N LEU A 261 -21.52 -4.70 -22.94
CA LEU A 261 -21.09 -3.89 -21.81
C LEU A 261 -20.58 -4.77 -20.66
N GLU A 262 -21.35 -5.78 -20.26
CA GLU A 262 -20.96 -6.70 -19.18
C GLU A 262 -19.73 -7.53 -19.54
N MET A 263 -19.62 -8.00 -20.79
CA MET A 263 -18.42 -8.71 -21.24
C MET A 263 -17.19 -7.82 -21.21
N SER A 264 -17.31 -6.55 -21.64
CA SER A 264 -16.23 -5.57 -21.53
C SER A 264 -15.83 -5.36 -20.07
N PHE A 265 -16.80 -5.29 -19.15
CA PHE A 265 -16.53 -5.18 -17.72
C PHE A 265 -15.76 -6.40 -17.18
N VAL A 266 -16.19 -7.61 -17.54
CA VAL A 266 -15.49 -8.86 -17.19
C VAL A 266 -14.05 -8.86 -17.71
N ASP A 267 -13.82 -8.41 -18.94
CA ASP A 267 -12.47 -8.36 -19.52
C ASP A 267 -11.57 -7.37 -18.78
N GLN A 268 -12.09 -6.19 -18.40
CA GLN A 268 -11.33 -5.23 -17.60
C GLN A 268 -10.97 -5.77 -16.22
N LEU A 269 -11.91 -6.42 -15.55
CA LEU A 269 -11.67 -7.11 -14.28
C LEU A 269 -10.57 -8.19 -14.38
N ARG A 270 -10.54 -8.96 -15.47
CA ARG A 270 -9.47 -9.94 -15.71
C ARG A 270 -8.11 -9.29 -15.93
N ARG A 271 -8.06 -8.14 -16.61
CA ARG A 271 -6.83 -7.35 -16.78
C ARG A 271 -6.32 -6.85 -15.43
N ILE A 272 -7.22 -6.31 -14.59
CA ILE A 272 -6.91 -5.91 -13.20
C ILE A 272 -6.28 -7.06 -12.42
N TYR A 273 -6.90 -8.25 -12.41
CA TYR A 273 -6.31 -9.40 -11.74
C TYR A 273 -4.94 -9.80 -12.31
N THR A 274 -4.75 -9.70 -13.62
CA THR A 274 -3.46 -10.03 -14.24
C THR A 274 -2.35 -9.12 -13.75
N LEU A 275 -2.62 -7.82 -13.63
CA LEU A 275 -1.69 -6.82 -13.07
C LEU A 275 -1.49 -7.03 -11.57
N ALA A 276 -2.56 -7.29 -10.82
CA ALA A 276 -2.51 -7.58 -9.39
C ALA A 276 -1.63 -8.81 -9.09
N LYS A 277 -1.78 -9.88 -9.88
CA LYS A 277 -0.95 -11.09 -9.78
C LYS A 277 0.51 -10.84 -10.13
N ARG A 278 0.80 -10.07 -11.19
CA ARG A 278 2.18 -9.69 -11.56
C ARG A 278 2.86 -8.88 -10.45
N THR A 279 2.12 -7.93 -9.89
CA THR A 279 2.56 -7.13 -8.75
C THR A 279 2.84 -8.02 -7.53
N ALA A 280 1.91 -8.90 -7.16
CA ALA A 280 2.06 -9.81 -6.02
C ALA A 280 3.31 -10.72 -6.12
N LYS A 281 3.69 -11.13 -7.34
CA LYS A 281 4.92 -11.94 -7.56
C LYS A 281 6.20 -11.24 -7.07
N VAL A 282 6.22 -9.91 -6.94
CA VAL A 282 7.37 -9.15 -6.43
C VAL A 282 7.68 -9.49 -4.96
N ALA A 283 6.68 -9.88 -4.18
CA ALA A 283 6.86 -10.31 -2.79
C ALA A 283 7.25 -11.80 -2.65
N LEU A 284 7.34 -12.55 -3.76
CA LEU A 284 7.73 -13.95 -3.74
C LEU A 284 9.25 -14.12 -3.87
N PRO A 285 9.83 -15.14 -3.22
CA PRO A 285 11.18 -15.58 -3.50
C PRO A 285 11.34 -15.97 -4.98
N GLN A 286 12.51 -15.69 -5.57
CA GLN A 286 12.79 -15.92 -7.00
C GLN A 286 12.49 -17.34 -7.49
N VAL A 287 12.65 -18.35 -6.63
CA VAL A 287 12.37 -19.75 -6.95
C VAL A 287 10.89 -20.00 -7.23
N LEU A 288 9.99 -19.21 -6.64
CA LEU A 288 8.54 -19.34 -6.78
C LEU A 288 7.97 -18.41 -7.87
N ALA A 289 8.62 -17.27 -8.15
CA ALA A 289 8.16 -16.32 -9.16
C ALA A 289 8.16 -16.89 -10.60
N GLN A 290 9.04 -17.86 -10.89
CA GLN A 290 9.22 -18.51 -12.20
C GLN A 290 8.23 -19.65 -12.50
N ARG A 291 7.31 -20.00 -11.58
CA ARG A 291 6.24 -20.97 -11.88
C ARG A 291 5.07 -20.24 -12.57
N ASP A 292 4.79 -20.59 -13.82
CA ASP A 292 3.75 -20.01 -14.69
C ASP A 292 2.37 -20.71 -14.57
#